data_AF-A0A0A1XIY5-F1
#
_entry.id   AF-A0A0A1XIY5-F1
#
_cell.length_a   1.000
_cell.length_b   1.000
_cell.length_c   1.000
_cell.angle_alpha   90.00
_cell.angle_beta   90.00
_cell.angle_gamma   90.00
#
_symmetry.space_group_name_H-M   'P 1'
#
loop_
_entity.id
_entity.type
_entity.pdbx_description
1 polymer ?
#
loop_
_entity_poly.entity_id
_entity_poly.type
_entity_poly.pdbx_seq_one_letter_code
_entity_poly.pdbx_strand_id
1 'polypeptide(L)'
;MFTRKLHNADSSKVSKISDPEAPNYRMGDYGYGKQGVRVFQLKKDGPVHSVTEFKVNSHMRLRTHKEYYDADNSDIIGSDVQENTIYVHAQRHGLRTAEEFALTLTEHFLEKYEQAEESNVIVEELAWDRFGEQERQGYYKDKQHNHAFMRNSNGTHSCEVVRTRNGSPLLIGNFYGLRIVKTARAPFTGYVKGDMFSEGDMHDRILCTDINARWQYSKVDNIDFATHWLKVRDLILRSFAGDPEHGVVITSVQYAAYTAERAVLDAMPEICSISISFPNYRHFPFDFSRFPPIEPKADVIIVNPAEIPLGLGYAQLDRLEK
;
A
#
# COMPACT_ATOMS: atom_id res chain seq x y z
N MET A 1 -5.04 -3.31 9.99
CA MET A 1 -4.31 -4.59 10.10
C MET A 1 -4.07 -5.11 8.69
N PHE A 2 -2.93 -4.75 8.14
CA PHE A 2 -2.25 -5.45 7.07
C PHE A 2 -0.94 -5.91 7.77
N THR A 3 -0.28 -7.04 7.51
CA THR A 3 -0.49 -8.03 6.45
C THR A 3 0.62 -9.08 6.57
N ARG A 4 0.31 -10.32 6.91
CA ARG A 4 1.14 -11.42 6.41
C ARG A 4 0.15 -12.30 5.64
N LYS A 5 0.38 -12.67 4.38
CA LYS A 5 1.65 -13.07 3.76
C LYS A 5 1.66 -12.81 2.26
N LEU A 6 2.82 -12.40 1.74
CA LEU A 6 3.24 -12.82 0.41
C LEU A 6 4.37 -13.86 0.60
N HIS A 7 4.68 -14.61 -0.45
CA HIS A 7 5.52 -15.83 -0.56
C HIS A 7 6.14 -16.45 0.72
N ASN A 8 5.82 -17.73 0.97
CA ASN A 8 6.46 -18.62 1.96
C ASN A 8 6.47 -18.18 3.42
N ALA A 9 5.63 -17.25 3.85
CA ALA A 9 5.48 -17.12 5.27
C ALA A 9 4.72 -18.37 5.78
N ASP A 10 5.30 -19.11 6.70
CA ASP A 10 4.70 -20.32 7.28
C ASP A 10 3.92 -19.94 8.54
N SER A 11 2.59 -20.12 8.55
CA SER A 11 1.75 -19.68 9.69
C SER A 11 1.86 -20.67 10.84
N SER A 12 2.45 -21.84 10.58
CA SER A 12 2.82 -22.81 11.60
C SER A 12 4.02 -22.38 12.43
N LYS A 13 4.79 -21.37 12.00
CA LYS A 13 5.95 -20.83 12.73
C LYS A 13 5.62 -19.78 13.79
N VAL A 14 4.37 -19.33 13.90
CA VAL A 14 3.96 -18.65 15.14
C VAL A 14 3.92 -19.72 16.20
N SER A 15 4.91 -19.71 17.11
CA SER A 15 4.94 -20.60 18.25
C SER A 15 3.59 -20.53 18.96
N LYS A 16 2.85 -21.64 18.90
CA LYS A 16 1.58 -21.80 19.60
C LYS A 16 1.92 -22.15 21.03
N ILE A 17 1.69 -21.22 21.94
CA ILE A 17 2.10 -21.34 23.33
C ILE A 17 0.84 -21.59 24.15
N SER A 18 0.79 -22.76 24.77
CA SER A 18 -0.29 -23.13 25.68
C SER A 18 -0.23 -22.26 26.93
N ASP A 19 -1.40 -21.94 27.46
CA ASP A 19 -1.52 -21.29 28.76
C ASP A 19 -1.12 -22.31 29.85
N PRO A 20 -0.10 -22.01 30.69
CA PRO A 20 0.34 -22.91 31.75
C PRO A 20 -0.73 -23.18 32.81
N GLU A 21 -1.63 -22.23 33.06
CA GLU A 21 -2.67 -22.32 34.09
C GLU A 21 -4.05 -22.74 33.53
N ALA A 22 -4.28 -22.53 32.23
CA ALA A 22 -5.53 -22.87 31.57
C ALA A 22 -5.33 -23.76 30.32
N PRO A 23 -5.21 -25.09 30.48
CA PRO A 23 -4.77 -26.01 29.41
C PRO A 23 -5.72 -26.11 28.20
N ASN A 24 -6.91 -25.53 28.30
CA ASN A 24 -7.89 -25.46 27.21
C ASN A 24 -7.61 -24.30 26.23
N TYR A 25 -6.68 -23.40 26.55
CA TYR A 25 -6.39 -22.21 25.76
C TYR A 25 -4.92 -22.13 25.34
N ARG A 26 -4.69 -21.45 24.22
CA ARG A 26 -3.35 -21.13 23.68
C ARG A 26 -3.41 -19.83 22.90
N MET A 27 -2.30 -19.10 22.85
CA MET A 27 -2.19 -17.94 21.97
C MET A 27 -2.16 -18.36 20.50
N GLY A 28 -3.05 -17.76 19.71
CA GLY A 28 -3.10 -17.92 18.25
C GLY A 28 -2.24 -16.87 17.51
N ASP A 29 -2.24 -15.64 18.01
CA ASP A 29 -1.41 -14.53 17.57
C ASP A 29 -1.19 -13.58 18.75
N TYR A 30 -0.03 -12.93 18.81
CA TYR A 30 0.36 -12.02 19.89
C TYR A 30 1.40 -11.01 19.40
N GLY A 31 1.49 -9.90 20.11
CA GLY A 31 2.41 -8.81 19.81
C GLY A 31 1.89 -7.49 20.37
N TYR A 32 2.79 -6.54 20.56
CA TYR A 32 2.48 -5.23 21.13
C TYR A 32 3.38 -4.17 20.50
N GLY A 33 3.09 -2.89 20.72
CA GLY A 33 4.02 -1.84 20.31
C GLY A 33 3.39 -0.46 20.27
N LYS A 34 3.83 0.38 19.32
CA LYS A 34 3.42 1.76 19.17
C LYS A 34 2.83 2.00 17.78
N GLN A 35 1.75 2.75 17.71
CA GLN A 35 1.07 3.06 16.45
C GLN A 35 0.96 4.56 16.23
N GLY A 36 1.02 4.97 14.96
CA GLY A 36 0.73 6.33 14.52
C GLY A 36 1.80 7.36 14.87
N VAL A 37 3.05 6.95 15.11
CA VAL A 37 4.14 7.90 15.40
C VAL A 37 4.42 8.70 14.13
N ARG A 38 4.19 10.02 14.17
CA ARG A 38 4.46 10.92 13.05
C ARG A 38 5.82 11.58 13.21
N VAL A 39 6.65 11.48 12.18
CA VAL A 39 7.96 12.11 12.12
C VAL A 39 8.04 13.00 10.89
N PHE A 40 8.20 14.29 11.10
CA PHE A 40 8.36 15.29 10.04
C PHE A 40 9.81 15.80 10.05
N GLN A 41 10.55 15.48 9.00
CA GLN A 41 11.90 15.99 8.77
C GLN A 41 11.83 17.25 7.91
N LEU A 42 12.46 18.34 8.39
CA LEU A 42 12.72 19.56 7.64
C LEU A 42 14.23 19.67 7.39
N LYS A 43 14.64 19.76 6.13
CA LYS A 43 16.01 20.12 5.74
C LYS A 43 15.99 21.54 5.17
N LYS A 44 16.90 22.40 5.63
CA LYS A 44 17.03 23.78 5.15
C LYS A 44 18.32 23.93 4.36
N ASP A 45 18.21 24.27 3.09
CA ASP A 45 19.33 24.60 2.21
C ASP A 45 19.18 26.07 1.75
N GLY A 46 19.75 26.97 2.56
CA GLY A 46 19.50 28.40 2.42
C GLY A 46 17.99 28.71 2.50
N PRO A 47 17.43 29.49 1.54
CA PRO A 47 16.00 29.79 1.53
C PRO A 47 15.13 28.60 1.08
N VAL A 48 15.71 27.60 0.40
CA VAL A 48 14.99 26.45 -0.16
C VAL A 48 14.99 25.32 0.86
N HIS A 49 13.81 24.95 1.31
CA HIS A 49 13.61 23.86 2.27
C HIS A 49 13.12 22.61 1.55
N SER A 50 13.38 21.42 2.11
CA SER A 50 12.76 20.15 1.73
C SER A 50 12.16 19.46 2.95
N VAL A 51 11.09 18.71 2.72
CA VAL A 51 10.33 18.05 3.79
C VAL A 51 10.11 16.59 3.45
N THR A 52 10.17 15.73 4.47
CA THR A 52 9.81 14.32 4.39
C THR A 52 9.02 13.98 5.62
N GLU A 53 7.91 13.28 5.48
CA GLU A 53 7.07 12.93 6.62
C GLU A 53 6.65 11.47 6.56
N PHE A 54 6.87 10.75 7.65
CA PHE A 54 6.47 9.36 7.81
C PHE A 54 5.48 9.19 8.96
N LYS A 55 4.55 8.24 8.80
CA LYS A 55 3.76 7.66 9.88
C LYS A 55 4.26 6.24 10.14
N VAL A 56 4.70 5.97 11.35
CA VAL A 56 5.41 4.74 11.72
C VAL A 56 4.60 3.96 12.76
N ASN A 57 4.46 2.66 12.53
CA ASN A 57 3.99 1.70 13.52
C ASN A 57 5.12 0.71 13.81
N SER A 58 5.37 0.43 15.09
CA SER A 58 6.28 -0.62 15.54
C SER A 58 5.49 -1.68 16.29
N HIS A 59 5.80 -2.94 16.01
CA HIS A 59 5.20 -4.10 16.66
C HIS A 59 6.30 -5.11 17.00
N MET A 60 6.37 -5.51 18.26
CA MET A 60 7.36 -6.44 18.79
C MET A 60 6.69 -7.74 19.22
N ARG A 61 7.41 -8.84 19.05
CA ARG A 61 7.15 -10.11 19.76
C ARG A 61 8.36 -10.44 20.63
N LEU A 62 8.11 -10.83 21.87
CA LEU A 62 9.14 -11.24 22.81
C LEU A 62 9.35 -12.76 22.76
N ARG A 63 10.50 -13.19 23.27
CA ARG A 63 10.84 -14.61 23.44
C ARG A 63 10.02 -15.26 24.54
N THR A 64 9.76 -14.51 25.61
CA THR A 64 8.92 -14.91 26.75
C THR A 64 7.52 -14.31 26.61
N HIS A 65 6.60 -14.77 27.46
CA HIS A 65 5.17 -14.39 27.42
C HIS A 65 4.63 -14.11 28.83
N LYS A 66 5.54 -13.76 29.74
CA LYS A 66 5.26 -13.53 31.17
C LYS A 66 4.28 -12.37 31.35
N GLU A 67 4.32 -11.41 30.43
CA GLU A 67 3.42 -10.26 30.43
C GLU A 67 1.96 -10.66 30.26
N TYR A 68 1.71 -11.79 29.59
CA TYR A 68 0.37 -12.30 29.38
C TYR A 68 -0.04 -13.33 30.43
N TYR A 69 0.85 -14.26 30.79
CA TYR A 69 0.50 -15.40 31.66
C TYR A 69 0.79 -15.13 33.14
N ASP A 70 1.81 -14.34 33.45
CA ASP A 70 2.28 -14.12 34.83
C ASP A 70 2.05 -12.66 35.31
N ALA A 71 1.47 -11.81 34.45
CA ALA A 71 1.36 -10.36 34.65
C ALA A 71 2.72 -9.69 34.96
N ASP A 72 3.81 -10.21 34.41
CA ASP A 72 5.17 -9.69 34.60
C ASP A 72 5.68 -8.93 33.37
N ASN A 73 5.94 -7.63 33.55
CA ASN A 73 6.41 -6.73 32.49
C ASN A 73 7.93 -6.68 32.34
N SER A 74 8.70 -7.52 33.05
CA SER A 74 10.18 -7.45 33.13
C SER A 74 10.89 -7.47 31.77
N ASP A 75 10.29 -8.08 30.75
CA ASP A 75 10.86 -8.19 29.41
C ASP A 75 10.29 -7.14 28.41
N ILE A 76 9.27 -6.37 28.79
CA ILE A 76 8.60 -5.41 27.90
C ILE A 76 9.53 -4.24 27.54
N ILE A 77 9.62 -3.96 26.24
CA ILE A 77 10.20 -2.73 25.69
C ILE A 77 9.09 -1.69 25.64
N GLY A 78 9.07 -0.75 26.58
CA GLY A 78 8.02 0.26 26.71
C GLY A 78 7.63 0.92 25.38
N SER A 79 6.33 1.14 25.17
CA SER A 79 5.85 1.75 23.92
C SER A 79 6.37 3.18 23.71
N ASP A 80 6.66 3.89 24.81
CA ASP A 80 7.37 5.18 24.82
C ASP A 80 8.83 5.03 24.38
N VAL A 81 9.51 3.95 24.79
CA VAL A 81 10.87 3.64 24.31
C VAL A 81 10.86 3.40 22.80
N GLN A 82 9.87 2.69 22.27
CA GLN A 82 9.73 2.46 20.83
C GLN A 82 9.50 3.78 20.06
N GLU A 83 8.64 4.66 20.57
CA GLU A 83 8.43 6.01 20.02
C GLU A 83 9.71 6.84 20.04
N ASN A 84 10.41 6.87 21.16
CA ASN A 84 11.67 7.59 21.32
C ASN A 84 12.75 7.05 20.37
N THR A 85 12.84 5.73 20.19
CA THR A 85 13.75 5.11 19.22
C THR A 85 13.46 5.61 17.80
N ILE A 86 12.20 5.71 17.40
CA ILE A 86 11.82 6.23 16.09
C ILE A 86 12.34 7.66 15.90
N TYR A 87 12.11 8.56 16.84
CA TYR A 87 12.60 9.94 16.75
C TYR A 87 14.14 10.04 16.76
N VAL A 88 14.80 9.27 17.63
CA VAL A 88 16.27 9.27 17.73
C VAL A 88 16.91 8.74 16.45
N HIS A 89 16.37 7.68 15.84
CA HIS A 89 16.89 7.16 14.57
C HIS A 89 16.61 8.11 13.40
N ALA A 90 15.46 8.78 13.38
CA ALA A 90 15.20 9.82 12.39
C ALA A 90 16.22 10.98 12.50
N GLN A 91 16.59 11.38 13.72
CA GLN A 91 17.62 12.41 13.93
C GLN A 91 19.02 11.93 13.51
N ARG A 92 19.36 10.65 13.73
CA ARG A 92 20.69 10.10 13.43
C ARG A 92 20.92 9.84 11.94
N HIS A 93 19.92 9.31 11.25
CA HIS A 93 20.07 8.81 9.88
C HIS A 93 19.33 9.67 8.85
N GLY A 94 18.42 10.54 9.31
CA GLY A 94 17.47 11.22 8.46
C GLY A 94 16.37 10.29 7.93
N LEU A 95 15.40 10.88 7.24
CA LEU A 95 14.37 10.16 6.51
C LEU A 95 14.75 10.17 5.02
N ARG A 96 15.08 9.00 4.48
CA ARG A 96 15.45 8.80 3.07
C ARG A 96 14.31 8.12 2.33
N THR A 97 14.09 6.83 2.59
CA THR A 97 12.94 6.07 2.10
C THR A 97 12.26 5.36 3.25
N ALA A 98 10.99 5.00 3.05
CA ALA A 98 10.23 4.23 4.04
C ALA A 98 10.92 2.89 4.35
N GLU A 99 11.40 2.20 3.32
CA GLU A 99 12.04 0.88 3.40
C GLU A 99 13.36 0.90 4.17
N GLU A 100 14.26 1.84 3.86
CA GLU A 100 15.55 1.96 4.55
C GLU A 100 15.33 2.28 6.04
N PHE A 101 14.34 3.12 6.35
CA PHE A 101 14.03 3.48 7.72
C PHE A 101 13.43 2.30 8.50
N ALA A 102 12.51 1.55 7.90
CA ALA A 102 11.93 0.34 8.49
C ALA A 102 12.98 -0.77 8.72
N LEU A 103 13.89 -0.98 7.75
CA LEU A 103 15.02 -1.91 7.88
C LEU A 103 15.93 -1.53 9.05
N THR A 104 16.28 -0.24 9.15
CA THR A 104 17.12 0.29 10.24
C THR A 104 16.48 0.07 11.61
N LEU A 105 15.18 0.37 11.75
CA LEU A 105 14.48 0.21 13.02
C LEU A 105 14.31 -1.25 13.41
N THR A 106 13.95 -2.12 12.47
CA THR A 106 13.78 -3.56 12.76
C THR A 106 15.08 -4.22 13.20
N GLU A 107 16.20 -3.89 12.55
CA GLU A 107 17.54 -4.28 12.98
C GLU A 107 17.86 -3.80 14.38
N HIS A 108 17.69 -2.50 14.64
CA HIS A 108 18.02 -1.89 15.92
C HIS A 108 17.32 -2.59 17.10
N PHE A 109 16.01 -2.85 17.00
CA PHE A 109 15.28 -3.48 18.10
C PHE A 109 15.80 -4.89 18.41
N LEU A 110 16.14 -5.69 17.40
CA LEU A 110 16.65 -7.04 17.60
C LEU A 110 18.09 -7.06 18.12
N GLU A 111 18.94 -6.14 17.66
CA GLU A 111 20.32 -6.03 18.15
C GLU A 111 20.38 -5.48 19.57
N LYS A 112 19.53 -4.50 19.89
CA LYS A 112 19.57 -3.80 21.18
C LYS A 112 18.94 -4.59 22.33
N TYR A 113 17.86 -5.32 22.06
CA TYR A 113 17.05 -5.98 23.09
C TYR A 113 17.07 -7.49 22.87
N GLU A 114 17.83 -8.23 23.69
CA GLU A 114 18.00 -9.68 23.56
C GLU A 114 16.68 -10.44 23.62
N GLN A 115 15.73 -9.97 24.41
CA GLN A 115 14.42 -10.58 24.60
C GLN A 115 13.46 -10.39 23.41
N ALA A 116 13.75 -9.50 22.46
CA ALA A 116 12.95 -9.33 21.25
C ALA A 116 13.18 -10.52 20.30
N GLU A 117 12.11 -11.22 19.92
CA GLU A 117 12.17 -12.36 19.01
C GLU A 117 11.77 -11.97 17.58
N GLU A 118 10.85 -11.02 17.43
CA GLU A 118 10.47 -10.45 16.14
C GLU A 118 10.26 -8.94 16.26
N SER A 119 10.72 -8.21 15.25
CA SER A 119 10.45 -6.79 15.06
C SER A 119 9.73 -6.59 13.74
N ASN A 120 8.55 -5.99 13.78
CA ASN A 120 7.74 -5.59 12.62
C ASN A 120 7.59 -4.06 12.64
N VAL A 121 8.00 -3.40 11.56
CA VAL A 121 7.86 -1.95 11.40
C VAL A 121 7.15 -1.66 10.10
N ILE A 122 6.07 -0.88 10.20
CA ILE A 122 5.29 -0.39 9.07
C ILE A 122 5.52 1.11 8.95
N VAL A 123 5.96 1.56 7.79
CA VAL A 123 6.21 2.97 7.51
C VAL A 123 5.35 3.40 6.33
N GLU A 124 4.56 4.45 6.52
CA GLU A 124 3.73 5.09 5.50
C GLU A 124 4.27 6.48 5.20
N GLU A 125 4.49 6.78 3.93
CA GLU A 125 4.91 8.11 3.50
C GLU A 125 3.71 9.05 3.39
N LEU A 126 3.79 10.16 4.12
CA LEU A 126 2.84 11.25 4.08
C LEU A 126 3.34 12.30 3.09
N ALA A 127 3.14 12.02 1.79
CA ALA A 127 3.74 12.80 0.70
C ALA A 127 3.30 14.28 0.67
N TRP A 128 4.24 15.15 0.37
CA TRP A 128 4.07 16.61 0.29
C TRP A 128 4.57 17.12 -1.05
N ASP A 129 3.68 17.74 -1.83
CA ASP A 129 4.07 18.43 -3.07
C ASP A 129 4.44 19.87 -2.76
N ARG A 130 5.51 20.37 -3.37
CA ARG A 130 5.87 21.79 -3.26
C ARG A 130 4.83 22.63 -4.02
N PHE A 131 4.47 23.80 -3.49
CA PHE A 131 3.61 24.74 -4.22
C PHE A 131 4.22 25.05 -5.59
N GLY A 132 3.40 24.97 -6.64
CA GLY A 132 3.82 25.12 -8.03
C GLY A 132 4.43 23.89 -8.71
N GLU A 133 4.67 22.78 -8.00
CA GLU A 133 5.25 21.56 -8.58
C GLU A 133 4.28 20.82 -9.51
N GLN A 134 3.02 20.70 -9.09
CA GLN A 134 1.96 20.02 -9.85
C GLN A 134 0.94 21.00 -10.46
N GLU A 135 1.12 22.31 -10.27
CA GLU A 135 0.17 23.33 -10.71
C GLU A 135 0.28 23.61 -12.21
N ARG A 136 -0.81 23.34 -12.95
CA ARG A 136 -0.91 23.64 -14.39
C ARG A 136 -1.53 25.01 -14.68
N GLN A 137 -2.19 25.61 -13.69
CA GLN A 137 -2.90 26.88 -13.75
C GLN A 137 -2.82 27.56 -12.37
N GLY A 138 -3.08 28.87 -12.30
CA GLY A 138 -3.06 29.62 -11.04
C GLY A 138 -1.77 30.42 -10.83
N TYR A 139 -1.61 30.99 -9.63
CA TYR A 139 -0.54 31.93 -9.32
C TYR A 139 0.86 31.30 -9.30
N TYR A 140 0.97 30.02 -8.90
CA TYR A 140 2.24 29.30 -8.82
C TYR A 140 2.56 28.43 -10.05
N LYS A 141 1.79 28.55 -11.14
CA LYS A 141 2.15 27.92 -12.42
C LYS A 141 3.58 28.33 -12.81
N ASP A 142 4.43 27.34 -13.09
CA ASP A 142 5.85 27.50 -13.45
C ASP A 142 6.71 28.16 -12.34
N LYS A 143 6.22 28.22 -11.08
CA LYS A 143 6.90 28.83 -9.93
C LYS A 143 6.92 27.88 -8.73
N GLN A 144 8.07 27.26 -8.49
CA GLN A 144 8.24 26.46 -7.27
C GLN A 144 8.49 27.34 -6.04
N HIS A 145 7.69 27.15 -4.99
CA HIS A 145 7.87 27.90 -3.73
C HIS A 145 9.01 27.32 -2.90
N ASN A 146 9.85 28.17 -2.32
CA ASN A 146 11.01 27.74 -1.55
C ASN A 146 10.71 26.87 -0.31
N HIS A 147 9.54 27.00 0.32
CA HIS A 147 9.25 26.41 1.63
C HIS A 147 7.75 26.26 1.94
N ALA A 148 6.89 26.23 0.91
CA ALA A 148 5.46 25.97 1.05
C ALA A 148 5.10 24.67 0.33
N PHE A 149 4.28 23.84 0.99
CA PHE A 149 3.95 22.48 0.56
C PHE A 149 2.46 22.18 0.79
N MET A 150 1.87 21.33 -0.06
CA MET A 150 0.51 20.81 0.06
C MET A 150 0.52 19.29 0.16
N ARG A 151 -0.48 18.72 0.82
CA ARG A 151 -0.62 17.27 0.94
C ARG A 151 -0.89 16.66 -0.44
N ASN A 152 -0.08 15.69 -0.83
CA ASN A 152 -0.26 14.95 -2.08
C ASN A 152 -1.39 13.91 -1.92
N SER A 153 -2.22 13.75 -2.96
CA SER A 153 -3.31 12.78 -3.03
C SER A 153 -3.18 11.78 -4.20
N ASN A 154 -1.97 11.65 -4.76
CA ASN A 154 -1.63 10.80 -5.91
C ASN A 154 -1.27 9.36 -5.51
N GLY A 155 -1.88 8.87 -4.43
CA GLY A 155 -1.58 7.59 -3.81
C GLY A 155 -0.51 7.67 -2.71
N THR A 156 -0.47 6.63 -1.90
CA THR A 156 0.35 6.50 -0.71
C THR A 156 1.32 5.34 -0.89
N HIS A 157 2.61 5.65 -0.78
CA HIS A 157 3.67 4.65 -0.68
C HIS A 157 3.86 4.25 0.79
N SER A 158 3.97 2.96 1.04
CA SER A 158 4.23 2.42 2.37
C SER A 158 5.02 1.13 2.28
N CYS A 159 5.73 0.75 3.33
CA CYS A 159 6.35 -0.56 3.44
C CYS A 159 6.07 -1.20 4.81
N GLU A 160 6.21 -2.52 4.85
CA GLU A 160 6.25 -3.34 6.04
C GLU A 160 7.55 -4.14 6.00
N VAL A 161 8.38 -4.00 7.04
CA VAL A 161 9.55 -4.85 7.25
C VAL A 161 9.28 -5.71 8.46
N VAL A 162 9.45 -7.02 8.31
CA VAL A 162 9.44 -7.92 9.45
C VAL A 162 10.72 -8.73 9.52
N ARG A 163 11.33 -8.76 10.69
CA ARG A 163 12.56 -9.51 10.94
C ARG A 163 12.41 -10.33 12.21
N THR A 164 12.70 -11.61 12.13
CA THR A 164 12.86 -12.47 13.30
C THR A 164 14.33 -12.44 13.74
N ARG A 165 14.60 -12.76 15.00
CA ARG A 165 15.96 -12.95 15.48
C ARG A 165 16.66 -14.01 14.61
N ASN A 166 17.88 -13.70 14.17
CA ASN A 166 18.70 -14.53 13.26
C ASN A 166 18.08 -14.80 11.86
N GLY A 167 16.96 -14.16 11.52
CA GLY A 167 16.32 -14.28 10.20
C GLY A 167 16.68 -13.13 9.26
N SER A 168 16.61 -13.39 7.96
CA SER A 168 16.62 -12.34 6.94
C SER A 168 15.35 -11.50 7.02
N PRO A 169 15.41 -10.19 6.74
CA PRO A 169 14.22 -9.34 6.72
C PRO A 169 13.27 -9.74 5.58
N LEU A 170 11.99 -9.83 5.91
CA LEU A 170 10.89 -9.85 4.97
C LEU A 170 10.48 -8.40 4.69
N LEU A 171 10.76 -7.89 3.49
CA LEU A 171 10.38 -6.54 3.07
C LEU A 171 9.22 -6.59 2.08
N ILE A 172 8.18 -5.83 2.39
CA ILE A 172 6.98 -5.74 1.59
C ILE A 172 6.66 -4.28 1.31
N GLY A 173 6.65 -3.90 0.03
CA GLY A 173 6.20 -2.59 -0.43
C GLY A 173 4.69 -2.58 -0.66
N ASN A 174 4.08 -1.40 -0.53
CA ASN A 174 2.66 -1.16 -0.70
C ASN A 174 2.45 0.16 -1.44
N PHE A 175 1.44 0.19 -2.31
CA PHE A 175 0.96 1.38 -2.97
C PHE A 175 -0.57 1.36 -3.02
N TYR A 176 -1.21 2.36 -2.41
CA TYR A 176 -2.67 2.41 -2.30
C TYR A 176 -3.23 3.82 -2.26
N GLY A 177 -4.55 3.97 -2.25
CA GLY A 177 -5.21 5.28 -2.09
C GLY A 177 -5.18 6.16 -3.34
N LEU A 178 -4.83 5.59 -4.50
CA LEU A 178 -4.95 6.26 -5.79
C LEU A 178 -6.20 5.76 -6.53
N ARG A 179 -7.18 6.64 -6.71
CA ARG A 179 -8.35 6.40 -7.56
C ARG A 179 -8.05 6.73 -9.01
N ILE A 180 -8.31 5.80 -9.90
CA ILE A 180 -8.14 5.96 -11.35
C ILE A 180 -9.43 5.63 -12.08
N VAL A 181 -9.63 6.29 -13.21
CA VAL A 181 -10.78 6.05 -14.07
C VAL A 181 -10.35 6.07 -15.53
N LYS A 182 -10.91 5.15 -16.32
CA LYS A 182 -10.92 5.24 -17.78
C LYS A 182 -12.37 5.16 -18.27
N THR A 183 -12.65 5.90 -19.33
CA THR A 183 -14.03 6.13 -19.81
C THR A 183 -14.45 5.26 -20.98
N ALA A 184 -13.52 4.48 -21.54
CA ALA A 184 -13.73 3.64 -22.70
C ALA A 184 -12.75 2.46 -22.70
N ARG A 185 -12.86 1.57 -23.70
CA ARG A 185 -12.00 0.39 -23.87
C ARG A 185 -12.04 -0.54 -22.65
N ALA A 186 -13.21 -0.69 -22.03
CA ALA A 186 -13.39 -1.55 -20.86
C ALA A 186 -14.57 -2.53 -20.97
N PRO A 187 -14.75 -3.25 -22.09
CA PRO A 187 -15.90 -4.12 -22.30
C PRO A 187 -16.03 -5.17 -21.20
N PHE A 188 -17.26 -5.56 -20.89
CA PHE A 188 -17.56 -6.71 -20.04
C PHE A 188 -18.71 -7.48 -20.64
N THR A 189 -18.36 -8.54 -21.36
CA THR A 189 -19.27 -9.29 -22.23
C THR A 189 -19.00 -10.77 -22.12
N GLY A 190 -20.01 -11.60 -22.38
CA GLY A 190 -19.84 -13.06 -22.47
C GLY A 190 -19.61 -13.76 -21.13
N TYR A 191 -19.97 -13.09 -20.02
CA TYR A 191 -20.00 -13.72 -18.70
C TYR A 191 -21.25 -14.60 -18.55
N VAL A 192 -21.21 -15.53 -17.60
CA VAL A 192 -22.29 -16.48 -17.35
C VAL A 192 -23.53 -15.74 -16.86
N LYS A 193 -24.63 -15.84 -17.61
CA LYS A 193 -25.95 -15.27 -17.27
C LYS A 193 -26.83 -16.40 -16.73
N GLY A 194 -26.77 -16.62 -15.42
CA GLY A 194 -27.75 -17.47 -14.73
C GLY A 194 -29.10 -16.76 -14.57
N ASP A 195 -30.04 -17.40 -13.87
CA ASP A 195 -31.42 -16.91 -13.71
C ASP A 195 -31.55 -15.57 -12.96
N MET A 196 -30.49 -15.14 -12.26
CA MET A 196 -30.44 -13.93 -11.44
C MET A 196 -29.66 -12.78 -12.10
N PHE A 197 -29.34 -12.86 -13.39
CA PHE A 197 -28.65 -11.76 -14.07
C PHE A 197 -29.61 -10.58 -14.29
N SER A 198 -29.14 -9.36 -14.04
CA SER A 198 -29.91 -8.13 -14.26
C SER A 198 -29.23 -7.15 -15.22
N GLU A 199 -27.94 -7.31 -15.46
CA GLU A 199 -27.14 -6.40 -16.29
C GLU A 199 -26.86 -7.05 -17.66
N GLY A 200 -26.94 -6.31 -18.75
CA GLY A 200 -26.57 -6.83 -20.07
C GLY A 200 -25.06 -7.00 -20.25
N ASP A 201 -24.66 -7.48 -21.43
CA ASP A 201 -23.28 -7.31 -21.89
C ASP A 201 -23.01 -5.81 -22.12
N MET A 202 -21.85 -5.34 -21.69
CA MET A 202 -21.40 -3.95 -21.91
C MET A 202 -20.26 -3.96 -22.91
N HIS A 203 -20.50 -3.52 -24.14
CA HIS A 203 -19.44 -3.43 -25.16
C HIS A 203 -18.44 -2.30 -24.89
N ASP A 204 -18.82 -1.33 -24.07
CA ASP A 204 -17.90 -0.42 -23.40
C ASP A 204 -18.52 0.09 -22.10
N ARG A 205 -17.68 0.56 -21.16
CA ARG A 205 -18.12 1.16 -19.89
C ARG A 205 -17.03 2.03 -19.29
N ILE A 206 -17.44 2.89 -18.35
CA ILE A 206 -16.50 3.51 -17.42
C ILE A 206 -15.98 2.43 -16.46
N LEU A 207 -14.67 2.36 -16.33
CA LEU A 207 -13.99 1.53 -15.34
C LEU A 207 -13.26 2.46 -14.36
N CYS A 208 -13.74 2.50 -13.12
CA CYS A 208 -13.18 3.30 -12.04
C CYS A 208 -12.78 2.38 -10.88
N THR A 209 -11.56 2.52 -10.38
CA THR A 209 -11.02 1.68 -9.32
C THR A 209 -10.08 2.45 -8.42
N ASP A 210 -9.94 2.00 -7.18
CA ASP A 210 -8.77 2.32 -6.37
C ASP A 210 -7.69 1.28 -6.63
N ILE A 211 -6.44 1.71 -6.68
CA ILE A 211 -5.30 0.80 -6.73
C ILE A 211 -4.99 0.37 -5.29
N ASN A 212 -4.90 -0.93 -5.05
CA ASN A 212 -4.32 -1.47 -3.82
C ASN A 212 -3.31 -2.56 -4.20
N ALA A 213 -2.03 -2.20 -4.19
CA ALA A 213 -0.93 -3.07 -4.58
C ALA A 213 0.00 -3.34 -3.40
N ARG A 214 0.48 -4.58 -3.30
CA ARG A 214 1.45 -5.02 -2.32
C ARG A 214 2.43 -5.99 -2.96
N TRP A 215 3.72 -5.84 -2.71
CA TRP A 215 4.73 -6.71 -3.32
C TRP A 215 5.84 -7.08 -2.34
N GLN A 216 6.34 -8.30 -2.45
CA GLN A 216 7.45 -8.80 -1.65
C GLN A 216 8.73 -8.81 -2.46
N TYR A 217 9.79 -8.27 -1.85
CA TYR A 217 11.13 -8.34 -2.41
C TYR A 217 11.77 -9.71 -2.14
N SER A 218 12.55 -10.20 -3.11
CA SER A 218 13.36 -11.42 -2.99
C SER A 218 14.65 -11.21 -2.20
N LYS A 219 15.12 -9.96 -2.11
CA LYS A 219 16.30 -9.50 -1.38
C LYS A 219 16.10 -8.05 -0.96
N VAL A 220 16.91 -7.55 -0.02
CA VAL A 220 16.83 -6.14 0.43
C VAL A 220 18.08 -5.33 0.09
N ASP A 221 19.17 -5.99 -0.30
CA ASP A 221 20.46 -5.34 -0.57
C ASP A 221 20.53 -4.76 -1.98
N ASN A 222 21.20 -3.60 -2.09
CA ASN A 222 21.47 -2.90 -3.35
C ASN A 222 20.20 -2.57 -4.16
N ILE A 223 19.15 -2.13 -3.45
CA ILE A 223 17.90 -1.68 -4.06
C ILE A 223 17.76 -0.17 -3.92
N ASP A 224 17.51 0.52 -5.03
CA ASP A 224 17.11 1.92 -5.02
C ASP A 224 15.61 2.04 -4.76
N PHE A 225 15.23 2.01 -3.48
CA PHE A 225 13.83 2.05 -3.07
C PHE A 225 13.12 3.33 -3.52
N ALA A 226 13.83 4.46 -3.62
CA ALA A 226 13.25 5.74 -4.02
C ALA A 226 12.66 5.70 -5.44
N THR A 227 13.28 4.95 -6.35
CA THR A 227 12.80 4.81 -7.73
C THR A 227 11.96 3.55 -7.95
N HIS A 228 12.17 2.50 -7.15
CA HIS A 228 11.48 1.23 -7.33
C HIS A 228 9.96 1.33 -7.16
N TRP A 229 9.47 1.98 -6.10
CA TRP A 229 8.03 2.10 -5.90
C TRP A 229 7.35 2.93 -7.00
N LEU A 230 8.03 3.99 -7.48
CA LEU A 230 7.58 4.81 -8.61
C LEU A 230 7.45 3.95 -9.87
N LYS A 231 8.43 3.08 -10.14
CA LYS A 231 8.39 2.15 -11.27
C LYS A 231 7.22 1.16 -11.14
N VAL A 232 6.95 0.61 -9.95
CA VAL A 232 5.77 -0.24 -9.70
C VAL A 232 4.49 0.53 -10.02
N ARG A 233 4.32 1.74 -9.47
CA ARG A 233 3.17 2.61 -9.73
C ARG A 233 2.98 2.84 -11.22
N ASP A 234 4.03 3.24 -11.92
CA ASP A 234 3.96 3.60 -13.34
C ASP A 234 3.64 2.39 -14.21
N LEU A 235 4.15 1.19 -13.87
CA LEU A 235 3.78 -0.06 -14.54
C LEU A 235 2.30 -0.41 -14.34
N ILE A 236 1.77 -0.24 -13.13
CA ILE A 236 0.34 -0.46 -12.85
C ILE A 236 -0.52 0.52 -13.66
N LEU A 237 -0.18 1.82 -13.63
CA LEU A 237 -0.91 2.86 -14.36
C LEU A 237 -0.88 2.61 -15.87
N ARG A 238 0.28 2.25 -16.43
CA ARG A 238 0.44 1.93 -17.84
C ARG A 238 -0.34 0.67 -18.23
N SER A 239 -0.37 -0.37 -17.40
CA SER A 239 -1.15 -1.58 -17.65
C SER A 239 -2.66 -1.31 -17.66
N PHE A 240 -3.14 -0.32 -16.91
CA PHE A 240 -4.54 0.08 -16.88
C PHE A 240 -4.94 1.01 -18.04
N ALA A 241 -4.14 2.05 -18.28
CA ALA A 241 -4.44 3.10 -19.26
C ALA A 241 -4.03 2.72 -20.68
N GLY A 242 -2.87 2.08 -20.85
CA GLY A 242 -2.27 1.80 -22.15
C GLY A 242 -1.56 3.01 -22.75
N ASP A 243 -1.54 3.06 -24.08
CA ASP A 243 -1.03 4.20 -24.84
C ASP A 243 -1.88 5.47 -24.60
N PRO A 244 -1.30 6.67 -24.45
CA PRO A 244 -2.07 7.89 -24.18
C PRO A 244 -3.11 8.27 -25.25
N GLU A 245 -2.88 7.88 -26.51
CA GLU A 245 -3.79 8.21 -27.61
C GLU A 245 -4.80 7.08 -27.88
N HIS A 246 -4.34 5.82 -27.85
CA HIS A 246 -5.15 4.67 -28.28
C HIS A 246 -5.76 3.88 -27.11
N GLY A 247 -5.14 3.98 -25.92
CA GLY A 247 -5.46 3.19 -24.75
C GLY A 247 -5.10 1.71 -24.87
N VAL A 248 -5.61 0.90 -23.93
CA VAL A 248 -5.58 -0.56 -23.96
C VAL A 248 -6.96 -1.12 -23.64
N VAL A 249 -7.31 -2.32 -24.11
CA VAL A 249 -8.57 -2.97 -23.76
C VAL A 249 -8.45 -3.71 -22.42
N ILE A 250 -9.36 -3.44 -21.49
CA ILE A 250 -9.45 -4.12 -20.20
C ILE A 250 -10.81 -4.81 -20.08
N THR A 251 -10.81 -6.13 -20.22
CA THR A 251 -12.07 -6.92 -20.29
C THR A 251 -12.67 -7.23 -18.92
N SER A 252 -11.86 -7.19 -17.86
CA SER A 252 -12.31 -7.41 -16.49
C SER A 252 -11.30 -6.84 -15.48
N VAL A 253 -11.73 -6.62 -14.24
CA VAL A 253 -10.82 -6.20 -13.15
C VAL A 253 -9.81 -7.29 -12.80
N GLN A 254 -10.17 -8.57 -12.98
CA GLN A 254 -9.25 -9.70 -12.83
C GLN A 254 -8.15 -9.65 -13.88
N TYR A 255 -8.50 -9.40 -15.15
CA TYR A 255 -7.53 -9.25 -16.23
C TYR A 255 -6.61 -8.04 -15.98
N ALA A 256 -7.17 -6.92 -15.52
CA ALA A 256 -6.39 -5.73 -15.15
C ALA A 256 -5.37 -6.02 -14.03
N ALA A 257 -5.78 -6.73 -12.99
CA ALA A 257 -4.87 -7.11 -11.89
C ALA A 257 -3.72 -7.97 -12.41
N TYR A 258 -4.05 -9.05 -13.13
CA TYR A 258 -3.04 -9.97 -13.68
C TYR A 258 -2.05 -9.28 -14.65
N THR A 259 -2.53 -8.42 -15.56
CA THR A 259 -1.63 -7.74 -16.51
C THR A 259 -0.70 -6.75 -15.80
N ALA A 260 -1.19 -6.05 -14.79
CA ALA A 260 -0.37 -5.16 -13.95
C ALA A 260 0.66 -5.94 -13.13
N GLU A 261 0.25 -7.01 -12.45
CA GLU A 261 1.13 -7.90 -11.69
C GLU A 261 2.25 -8.49 -12.56
N ARG A 262 1.88 -9.03 -13.72
CA ARG A 262 2.85 -9.57 -14.68
C ARG A 262 3.82 -8.50 -15.17
N ALA A 263 3.33 -7.30 -15.51
CA ALA A 263 4.19 -6.21 -15.96
C ALA A 263 5.25 -5.81 -14.91
N VAL A 264 4.87 -5.82 -13.62
CA VAL A 264 5.80 -5.59 -12.52
C VAL A 264 6.83 -6.72 -12.41
N LEU A 265 6.38 -7.98 -12.40
CA LEU A 265 7.31 -9.11 -12.32
C LEU A 265 8.20 -9.24 -13.57
N ASP A 266 7.75 -8.86 -14.76
CA ASP A 266 8.63 -8.90 -15.94
C ASP A 266 9.73 -7.83 -15.85
N ALA A 267 9.42 -6.66 -15.28
CA ALA A 267 10.33 -5.51 -15.26
C ALA A 267 11.23 -5.39 -14.02
N MET A 268 10.92 -6.12 -12.93
CA MET A 268 11.55 -5.95 -11.61
C MET A 268 11.94 -7.32 -11.00
N PRO A 269 13.12 -7.87 -11.34
CA PRO A 269 13.59 -9.18 -10.85
C PRO A 269 13.75 -9.28 -9.32
N GLU A 270 13.89 -8.14 -8.65
CA GLU A 270 13.98 -8.03 -7.19
C GLU A 270 12.65 -8.29 -6.48
N ILE A 271 11.52 -8.33 -7.20
CA ILE A 271 10.20 -8.66 -6.65
C ILE A 271 9.91 -10.14 -6.95
N CYS A 272 9.60 -10.93 -5.92
CA CYS A 272 9.24 -12.35 -6.07
C CYS A 272 7.73 -12.61 -6.08
N SER A 273 6.95 -11.70 -5.51
CA SER A 273 5.50 -11.86 -5.38
C SER A 273 4.84 -10.48 -5.39
N ILE A 274 3.70 -10.36 -6.04
CA ILE A 274 2.88 -9.15 -6.04
C ILE A 274 1.40 -9.53 -6.01
N SER A 275 0.63 -8.80 -5.22
CA SER A 275 -0.83 -8.88 -5.17
C SER A 275 -1.43 -7.51 -5.42
N ILE A 276 -2.41 -7.48 -6.32
CA ILE A 276 -3.16 -6.28 -6.65
C ILE A 276 -4.66 -6.55 -6.48
N SER A 277 -5.37 -5.60 -5.89
CA SER A 277 -6.83 -5.58 -5.89
C SER A 277 -7.38 -4.28 -6.46
N PHE A 278 -8.43 -4.43 -7.27
CA PHE A 278 -9.15 -3.38 -7.97
C PHE A 278 -10.65 -3.47 -7.65
N PRO A 279 -11.12 -2.77 -6.60
CA PRO A 279 -12.54 -2.55 -6.38
C PRO A 279 -13.15 -1.72 -7.52
N ASN A 280 -14.21 -2.22 -8.14
CA ASN A 280 -14.89 -1.59 -9.27
C ASN A 280 -16.02 -0.66 -8.80
N TYR A 281 -15.79 0.65 -8.92
CA TYR A 281 -16.77 1.70 -8.68
C TYR A 281 -17.70 1.86 -9.86
N ARG A 282 -19.00 1.64 -9.62
CA ARG A 282 -20.00 1.66 -10.70
C ARG A 282 -20.37 3.08 -11.09
N HIS A 283 -20.38 3.31 -12.40
CA HIS A 283 -20.78 4.56 -13.03
C HIS A 283 -21.81 4.24 -14.11
N PHE A 284 -23.06 4.08 -13.70
CA PHE A 284 -24.14 3.79 -14.65
C PHE A 284 -24.67 5.07 -15.27
N PRO A 285 -24.92 5.10 -16.60
CA PRO A 285 -25.66 6.19 -17.21
C PRO A 285 -26.98 6.45 -16.49
N PHE A 286 -27.25 7.71 -16.20
CA PHE A 286 -28.50 8.10 -15.57
C PHE A 286 -29.66 7.97 -16.57
N ASP A 287 -30.75 7.34 -16.13
CA ASP A 287 -31.92 7.09 -16.95
C ASP A 287 -32.85 8.32 -16.99
N PHE A 288 -32.67 9.16 -18.02
CA PHE A 288 -33.49 10.34 -18.24
C PHE A 288 -34.87 10.04 -18.87
N SER A 289 -35.17 8.80 -19.26
CA SER A 289 -36.47 8.46 -19.88
C SER A 289 -37.67 8.68 -18.95
N ARG A 290 -37.40 8.86 -17.65
CA ARG A 290 -38.38 9.08 -16.59
C ARG A 290 -38.83 10.54 -16.45
N PHE A 291 -38.23 11.45 -17.21
CA PHE A 291 -38.52 12.89 -17.15
C PHE A 291 -39.21 13.38 -18.43
N PRO A 292 -39.93 14.51 -18.40
CA PRO A 292 -40.35 15.21 -19.62
C PRO A 292 -39.14 15.54 -20.52
N PRO A 293 -39.35 15.82 -21.82
CA PRO A 293 -38.28 16.22 -22.72
C PRO A 293 -37.42 17.37 -22.15
N ILE A 294 -36.11 17.20 -22.17
CA ILE A 294 -35.13 18.15 -21.60
C ILE A 294 -34.51 18.94 -22.75
N GLU A 295 -34.78 20.25 -22.80
CA GLU A 295 -34.22 21.17 -23.78
C GLU A 295 -33.65 22.42 -23.10
N PRO A 296 -32.43 22.86 -23.45
CA PRO A 296 -31.52 22.26 -24.43
C PRO A 296 -30.83 20.98 -23.90
N LYS A 297 -30.55 20.03 -24.79
CA LYS A 297 -29.75 18.83 -24.46
C LYS A 297 -28.26 19.07 -24.71
N ALA A 298 -27.45 18.88 -23.67
CA ALA A 298 -25.99 18.89 -23.79
C ALA A 298 -25.48 17.56 -24.40
N ASP A 299 -24.38 17.64 -25.17
CA ASP A 299 -23.70 16.47 -25.73
C ASP A 299 -22.74 15.85 -24.69
N VAL A 300 -23.32 15.26 -23.64
CA VAL A 300 -22.61 14.68 -22.51
C VAL A 300 -23.30 13.41 -21.99
N ILE A 301 -22.53 12.54 -21.33
CA ILE A 301 -23.05 11.39 -20.59
C ILE A 301 -23.07 11.76 -19.10
N ILE A 302 -24.25 11.74 -18.49
CA ILE A 302 -24.40 11.88 -17.04
C ILE A 302 -24.53 10.49 -16.43
N VAL A 303 -23.74 10.22 -15.39
CA VAL A 303 -23.71 8.93 -14.70
C VAL A 303 -24.04 9.09 -13.21
N ASN A 304 -24.56 8.03 -12.61
CA ASN A 304 -24.75 7.91 -11.17
C ASN A 304 -23.58 7.13 -10.55
N PRO A 305 -22.59 7.79 -9.92
CA PRO A 305 -21.49 7.11 -9.27
C PRO A 305 -21.96 6.46 -7.96
N ALA A 306 -21.62 5.20 -7.75
CA ALA A 306 -21.89 4.49 -6.50
C ALA A 306 -20.57 4.17 -5.77
N GLU A 307 -20.48 4.56 -4.49
CA GLU A 307 -19.35 4.20 -3.63
C GLU A 307 -19.44 2.76 -3.12
N ILE A 308 -20.67 2.24 -2.92
CA ILE A 308 -20.96 0.87 -2.50
C ILE A 308 -22.31 0.41 -3.09
N PRO A 309 -22.54 -0.91 -3.27
CA PRO A 309 -21.57 -2.00 -3.13
C PRO A 309 -20.65 -2.11 -4.37
N LEU A 310 -19.42 -2.59 -4.11
CA LEU A 310 -18.33 -2.69 -5.08
C LEU A 310 -18.20 -4.10 -5.65
N GLY A 311 -17.93 -4.20 -6.96
CA GLY A 311 -17.31 -5.42 -7.48
C GLY A 311 -15.84 -5.47 -7.04
N LEU A 312 -15.27 -6.65 -6.87
CA LEU A 312 -13.85 -6.78 -6.48
C LEU A 312 -13.14 -7.77 -7.41
N GLY A 313 -12.07 -7.30 -8.05
CA GLY A 313 -11.06 -8.16 -8.66
C GLY A 313 -9.81 -8.14 -7.81
N TYR A 314 -9.21 -9.30 -7.55
CA TYR A 314 -7.90 -9.39 -6.92
C TYR A 314 -7.14 -10.58 -7.48
N ALA A 315 -5.82 -10.49 -7.45
CA ALA A 315 -4.93 -11.58 -7.77
C ALA A 315 -3.67 -11.51 -6.89
N GLN A 316 -2.90 -12.59 -6.91
CA GLN A 316 -1.53 -12.62 -6.46
C GLN A 316 -0.77 -13.44 -7.48
N LEU A 317 0.33 -12.88 -7.96
CA LEU A 317 1.23 -13.55 -8.89
C LEU A 317 2.58 -13.73 -8.20
N ASP A 318 3.00 -14.98 -8.11
CA ASP A 318 4.28 -15.39 -7.56
C ASP A 318 5.21 -15.85 -8.69
N ARG A 319 6.50 -15.55 -8.57
CA ARG A 319 7.48 -16.24 -9.39
C ARG A 319 7.56 -17.70 -8.95
N LEU A 320 7.57 -18.60 -9.92
CA LEU A 320 7.97 -19.98 -9.65
C LEU A 320 9.42 -19.97 -9.16
N GLU A 321 9.68 -20.62 -8.03
CA GLU A 321 11.04 -20.86 -7.56
C GLU A 321 11.82 -21.59 -8.68
N LYS A 322 13.04 -21.13 -8.95
CA LYS A 322 13.95 -21.82 -9.89
C LYS A 322 14.65 -22.98 -9.21
#